data_AF-A0A6A5A9C5-F1
#
_entry.id   AF-A0A6A5A9C5-F1
#
_cell.length_a   1.000
_cell.length_b   1.000
_cell.length_c   1.000
_cell.angle_alpha   90.00
_cell.angle_beta   90.00
_cell.angle_gamma   90.00
#
_symmetry.space_group_name_H-M   'P 1'
#
loop_
_entity.id
_entity.type
_entity.pdbx_description
1 polymer ?
#
loop_
_entity_poly.entity_id
_entity_poly.type
_entity_poly.pdbx_seq_one_letter_code
_entity_poly.pdbx_strand_id
1 'polypeptide(L)'
;MDLDVWVNGAEQYLISGGLDKQVIVWNLAPPFAKVFADTVDLPILSLSVATDGQDAPLLLMGHDVRSTYWDGTISVKELPSFNYKMSFGKVLNNVGHTQPVRRIIPGPLHTFFTVSMDNKMMAWQVTGKAADIPVSN
;
A
#
# COMPACT_ATOMS: atom_id res chain seq x y z
N MET A 1 -15.29 0.35 -6.12
CA MET A 1 -14.31 1.38 -6.44
C MET A 1 -13.25 0.66 -7.25
N ASP A 2 -13.09 1.08 -8.50
CA ASP A 2 -12.33 0.31 -9.48
C ASP A 2 -10.89 0.84 -9.63
N LEU A 3 -10.63 1.99 -9.00
CA LEU A 3 -9.39 2.74 -8.99
C LEU A 3 -9.30 3.52 -7.67
N ASP A 4 -8.12 3.55 -7.05
CA ASP A 4 -7.78 4.46 -5.96
C ASP A 4 -6.58 5.33 -6.35
N VAL A 5 -6.50 6.51 -5.74
CA VAL A 5 -5.48 7.52 -6.02
C VAL A 5 -4.98 8.15 -4.74
N TRP A 6 -3.69 8.46 -4.72
CA TRP A 6 -3.05 9.19 -3.64
C TRP A 6 -2.14 10.27 -4.21
N VAL A 7 -2.19 11.48 -3.63
CA VAL A 7 -1.33 12.61 -4.00
C VAL A 7 -0.41 12.89 -2.82
N ASN A 8 0.89 13.05 -3.09
CA ASN A 8 1.81 13.42 -2.02
C ASN A 8 1.58 14.88 -1.58
N GLY A 9 1.80 15.18 -0.30
CA GLY A 9 1.51 16.52 0.26
C GLY A 9 2.32 17.66 -0.38
N ALA A 10 3.43 17.34 -1.07
CA ALA A 10 4.21 18.30 -1.85
C ALA A 10 3.71 18.48 -3.29
N GLU A 11 2.64 17.76 -3.69
CA GLU A 11 2.04 17.78 -5.03
C GLU A 11 3.04 17.51 -6.17
N GLN A 12 4.02 16.65 -5.91
CA GLN A 12 5.03 16.22 -6.88
C GLN A 12 4.60 14.95 -7.62
N TYR A 13 3.84 14.07 -6.95
CA TYR A 13 3.46 12.77 -7.47
C TYR A 13 1.99 12.46 -7.19
N LEU A 14 1.34 11.88 -8.19
CA LEU A 14 0.08 11.15 -8.04
C LEU A 14 0.39 9.67 -8.22
N ILE A 15 -0.10 8.85 -7.31
CA ILE A 15 -0.01 7.40 -7.38
C ILE A 15 -1.42 6.87 -7.61
N SER A 16 -1.60 6.03 -8.63
CA SER A 16 -2.87 5.39 -8.93
C SER A 16 -2.73 3.88 -8.89
N GLY A 17 -3.75 3.18 -8.42
CA GLY A 17 -3.80 1.71 -8.44
C GLY A 17 -5.22 1.17 -8.52
N GLY A 18 -5.43 0.08 -9.23
CA GLY A 18 -6.79 -0.42 -9.48
C GLY A 18 -6.90 -1.90 -9.80
N LEU A 19 -8.02 -2.26 -10.41
CA LEU A 19 -8.37 -3.65 -10.74
C LEU A 19 -7.48 -4.29 -11.82
N ASP A 20 -6.81 -3.46 -12.62
CA ASP A 20 -5.83 -3.88 -13.63
C ASP A 20 -4.49 -4.35 -13.02
N LYS A 21 -4.36 -4.26 -11.68
CA LYS A 21 -3.16 -4.62 -10.91
C LYS A 21 -1.94 -3.76 -11.23
N GLN A 22 -2.15 -2.60 -11.86
CA GLN A 22 -1.08 -1.65 -12.07
C GLN A 22 -1.00 -0.70 -10.89
N VAL A 23 0.22 -0.41 -10.42
CA VAL A 23 0.51 0.79 -9.65
C VAL A 23 1.30 1.73 -10.56
N ILE A 24 0.79 2.94 -10.74
CA ILE A 24 1.37 3.93 -11.65
C ILE A 24 1.64 5.21 -10.89
N VAL A 25 2.83 5.77 -11.11
CA VAL A 25 3.25 7.05 -10.53
C VAL A 25 3.37 8.06 -11.64
N TRP A 26 2.70 9.17 -11.46
CA TRP A 26 2.65 10.31 -12.37
C TRP A 26 3.37 11.47 -11.72
N ASN A 27 4.25 12.13 -12.46
CA ASN A 27 4.70 13.46 -12.08
C ASN A 27 3.49 14.40 -12.10
N LEU A 28 3.31 15.23 -11.07
CA LEU A 28 2.22 16.22 -11.01
C LEU A 28 2.62 17.59 -11.57
N ALA A 29 3.82 17.73 -12.11
CA ALA A 29 4.17 18.84 -12.98
C ALA A 29 3.86 18.49 -14.46
N PRO A 30 3.34 19.44 -15.27
CA PRO A 30 3.26 19.27 -16.72
C PRO A 30 4.60 18.78 -17.30
N PRO A 31 4.59 17.76 -18.18
CA PRO A 31 3.45 17.24 -18.95
C PRO A 31 2.69 16.08 -18.28
N PHE A 32 2.76 15.93 -16.96
CA PHE A 32 2.12 14.84 -16.20
C PHE A 32 2.61 13.45 -16.60
N ALA A 33 3.91 13.33 -16.85
CA ALA A 33 4.51 12.10 -17.35
C ALA A 33 4.40 10.95 -16.33
N LYS A 34 4.19 9.74 -16.84
CA LYS A 34 4.36 8.50 -16.07
C LYS A 34 5.85 8.32 -15.76
N VAL A 35 6.22 8.38 -14.48
CA VAL A 35 7.63 8.28 -14.03
C VAL A 35 7.97 6.89 -13.51
N PHE A 36 6.97 6.13 -13.08
CA PHE A 36 7.12 4.75 -12.64
C PHE A 36 5.84 3.98 -12.90
N ALA A 37 5.97 2.68 -13.17
CA ALA A 37 4.85 1.75 -13.20
C ALA A 37 5.33 0.37 -12.80
N ASP A 38 4.49 -0.35 -12.07
CA ASP A 38 4.75 -1.74 -11.71
C ASP A 38 3.45 -2.55 -11.73
N THR A 39 3.59 -3.85 -11.89
CA THR A 39 2.48 -4.80 -11.89
C THR A 39 2.52 -5.59 -10.59
N VAL A 40 1.44 -5.55 -9.83
CA VAL A 40 1.30 -6.33 -8.59
C VAL A 40 0.49 -7.60 -8.84
N ASP A 41 0.55 -8.53 -7.89
CA ASP A 41 -0.09 -9.84 -8.01
C ASP A 41 -1.62 -9.80 -7.97
N LEU A 42 -2.17 -8.83 -7.23
CA LEU A 42 -3.58 -8.72 -6.87
C LEU A 42 -4.12 -7.32 -7.16
N PRO A 43 -5.41 -7.19 -7.55
CA PRO A 43 -6.08 -5.89 -7.68
C PRO A 43 -5.82 -4.99 -6.47
N ILE A 44 -5.55 -3.71 -6.73
CA ILE A 44 -5.38 -2.71 -5.69
C ILE A 44 -6.75 -2.08 -5.44
N LEU A 45 -7.21 -2.15 -4.19
CA LEU A 45 -8.51 -1.62 -3.77
C LEU A 45 -8.38 -0.38 -2.89
N SER A 46 -7.21 -0.17 -2.30
CA SER A 46 -6.92 1.02 -1.51
C SER A 46 -5.44 1.39 -1.54
N LEU A 47 -5.17 2.69 -1.55
CA LEU A 47 -3.85 3.29 -1.44
C LEU A 47 -3.81 4.22 -0.23
N SER A 48 -2.70 4.22 0.48
CA SER A 48 -2.43 5.21 1.53
C SER A 48 -0.93 5.37 1.68
N VAL A 49 -0.52 6.44 2.37
CA VAL A 49 0.84 6.57 2.87
C VAL A 49 0.84 6.52 4.38
N ALA A 50 1.89 5.93 4.93
CA ALA A 50 2.27 6.00 6.33
C ALA A 50 3.74 6.39 6.42
N THR A 51 4.27 6.52 7.63
CA THR A 51 5.71 6.64 7.83
C THR A 51 6.23 5.44 8.61
N ASP A 52 7.50 5.10 8.38
CA ASP A 52 8.21 4.15 9.22
C ASP A 52 8.60 4.76 10.57
N GLY A 53 9.27 4.00 11.44
CA GLY A 53 9.69 4.48 12.76
C GLY A 53 10.79 5.56 12.75
N GLN A 54 11.18 6.09 11.59
CA GLN A 54 12.11 7.20 11.39
C GLN A 54 11.53 8.28 10.46
N ASP A 55 10.20 8.33 10.34
CA ASP A 55 9.48 9.28 9.50
C ASP A 55 9.70 9.11 7.98
N ALA A 56 10.31 8.01 7.53
CA ALA A 56 10.46 7.74 6.11
C ALA A 56 9.10 7.32 5.50
N PRO A 57 8.68 7.90 4.36
CA PRO A 57 7.37 7.63 3.80
C PRO A 57 7.28 6.21 3.20
N LEU A 58 6.17 5.55 3.47
CA LEU A 58 5.81 4.23 2.97
C LEU A 58 4.51 4.30 2.18
N LEU A 59 4.50 3.72 0.99
CA LEU A 59 3.28 3.44 0.25
C LEU A 59 2.67 2.12 0.73
N LEU A 60 1.40 2.19 1.14
CA LEU A 60 0.58 1.05 1.53
C LEU A 60 -0.44 0.76 0.44
N MET A 61 -0.53 -0.50 0.03
CA MET A 61 -1.48 -0.96 -0.99
C MET A 61 -2.32 -2.09 -0.40
N GLY A 62 -3.62 -1.86 -0.25
CA GLY A 62 -4.58 -2.87 0.19
C GLY A 62 -5.14 -3.61 -1.01
N HIS A 63 -5.11 -4.94 -0.97
CA HIS A 63 -5.45 -5.78 -2.12
C HIS A 63 -6.80 -6.48 -1.99
N ASP A 64 -7.31 -6.91 -3.15
CA ASP A 64 -8.33 -7.95 -3.24
C ASP A 64 -7.74 -9.33 -2.86
N VAL A 65 -8.59 -10.33 -2.71
CA VAL A 65 -8.17 -11.70 -2.37
C VAL A 65 -8.04 -12.58 -3.61
N ARG A 66 -7.14 -13.56 -3.58
CA ARG A 66 -7.16 -14.65 -4.56
C ARG A 66 -8.37 -15.54 -4.25
N SER A 67 -9.09 -15.97 -5.28
CA SER A 67 -10.23 -16.92 -5.15
C SER A 67 -9.87 -18.19 -4.34
N THR A 68 -8.59 -18.55 -4.29
CA THR A 68 -8.06 -19.69 -3.53
C THR A 68 -7.54 -19.36 -2.13
N TYR A 69 -7.27 -18.09 -1.80
CA TYR A 69 -6.68 -17.67 -0.52
C TYR A 69 -7.31 -16.37 0.00
N TRP A 70 -8.03 -16.50 1.10
CA TRP A 70 -8.70 -15.43 1.84
C TRP A 70 -7.71 -14.69 2.76
N ASP A 71 -6.72 -14.00 2.17
CA ASP A 71 -5.53 -13.52 2.89
C ASP A 71 -5.46 -12.01 3.18
N GLY A 72 -6.41 -11.21 2.67
CA GLY A 72 -6.57 -9.79 2.99
C GLY A 72 -5.25 -9.02 3.03
N THR A 73 -4.45 -9.17 1.97
CA THR A 73 -3.05 -8.74 1.95
C THR A 73 -2.88 -7.23 1.80
N ILE A 74 -1.87 -6.70 2.46
CA ILE A 74 -1.36 -5.34 2.29
C ILE A 74 0.10 -5.44 1.87
N SER A 75 0.46 -4.81 0.75
CA SER A 75 1.86 -4.68 0.34
C SER A 75 2.41 -3.29 0.66
N VAL A 76 3.70 -3.24 0.94
CA VAL A 76 4.42 -2.05 1.41
C VAL A 76 5.60 -1.77 0.49
N LYS A 77 5.65 -0.54 0.00
CA LYS A 77 6.77 0.00 -0.79
C LYS A 77 7.35 1.23 -0.11
N GLU A 78 8.64 1.46 -0.29
CA GLU A 78 9.29 2.69 0.13
C GLU A 78 9.05 3.82 -0.86
N LEU A 79 8.93 5.05 -0.37
CA LEU A 79 8.90 6.25 -1.20
C LEU A 79 10.19 7.07 -0.97
N PRO A 80 10.74 7.73 -2.00
CA PRO A 80 10.26 7.81 -3.38
C PRO A 80 10.83 6.72 -4.31
N SER A 81 11.55 5.73 -3.77
CA SER A 81 12.21 4.69 -4.57
C SER A 81 11.25 3.70 -5.23
N PHE A 82 10.04 3.55 -4.67
CA PHE A 82 9.05 2.53 -5.02
C PHE A 82 9.55 1.09 -4.87
N ASN A 83 10.64 0.90 -4.12
CA ASN A 83 11.19 -0.41 -3.83
C ASN A 83 10.21 -1.21 -2.97
N TYR A 84 9.99 -2.47 -3.35
CA TYR A 84 9.25 -3.42 -2.53
C TYR A 84 9.99 -3.67 -1.20
N LYS A 85 9.24 -3.64 -0.11
CA LYS A 85 9.77 -3.93 1.24
C LYS A 85 9.19 -5.23 1.77
N MET A 86 7.86 -5.31 1.86
CA MET A 86 7.19 -6.49 2.40
C MET A 86 5.72 -6.53 2.01
N SER A 87 5.09 -7.66 2.27
CA SER A 87 3.64 -7.81 2.29
C SER A 87 3.24 -8.54 3.55
N PHE A 88 2.06 -8.22 4.08
CA PHE A 88 1.50 -8.93 5.22
C PHE A 88 0.01 -9.20 5.04
N GLY A 89 -0.45 -10.30 5.64
CA GLY A 89 -1.82 -10.77 5.52
C GLY A 89 -2.07 -11.98 6.40
N LYS A 90 -3.35 -12.38 6.53
CA LYS A 90 -3.73 -13.44 7.48
C LYS A 90 -3.04 -14.78 7.18
N VAL A 91 -2.87 -15.13 5.90
CA VAL A 91 -2.19 -16.37 5.51
C VAL A 91 -0.67 -16.20 5.52
N LEU A 92 -0.15 -15.07 5.03
CA LEU A 92 1.28 -14.81 4.89
C LEU A 92 2.02 -14.76 6.23
N ASN A 93 1.43 -14.13 7.25
CA ASN A 93 2.12 -13.87 8.52
C ASN A 93 1.28 -14.19 9.75
N ASN A 94 0.11 -14.84 9.58
CA ASN A 94 -0.86 -15.09 10.64
C ASN A 94 -1.44 -13.82 11.31
N VAL A 95 -1.23 -12.65 10.69
CA VAL A 95 -1.70 -11.36 11.19
C VAL A 95 -2.25 -10.56 10.01
N GLY A 96 -3.53 -10.19 10.06
CA GLY A 96 -4.20 -9.48 8.96
C GLY A 96 -5.65 -9.87 8.76
N HIS A 97 -6.24 -9.26 7.74
CA HIS A 97 -7.61 -9.49 7.33
C HIS A 97 -7.78 -10.83 6.59
N THR A 98 -8.98 -11.41 6.64
CA THR A 98 -9.32 -12.62 5.86
C THR A 98 -10.04 -12.32 4.55
N GLN A 99 -10.24 -11.05 4.23
CA GLN A 99 -11.05 -10.61 3.09
C GLN A 99 -10.43 -9.33 2.52
N PRO A 100 -10.88 -8.89 1.33
CA PRO A 100 -10.31 -7.73 0.65
C PRO A 100 -10.19 -6.49 1.55
N VAL A 101 -9.03 -5.83 1.49
CA VAL A 101 -8.76 -4.60 2.26
C VAL A 101 -9.34 -3.43 1.48
N ARG A 102 -10.47 -2.90 1.95
CA ARG A 102 -11.28 -1.91 1.23
C ARG A 102 -10.83 -0.47 1.46
N ARG A 103 -10.15 -0.21 2.56
CA ARG A 103 -9.59 1.12 2.84
C ARG A 103 -8.41 1.00 3.79
N ILE A 104 -7.42 1.84 3.56
CA ILE A 104 -6.33 2.14 4.47
C ILE A 104 -6.40 3.63 4.77
N ILE A 105 -6.24 4.04 6.03
CA ILE A 105 -6.14 5.44 6.42
C ILE A 105 -4.93 5.66 7.32
N PRO A 106 -4.17 6.76 7.15
CA PRO A 106 -3.10 7.10 8.06
C PRO A 106 -3.66 7.44 9.45
N GLY A 107 -2.92 7.06 10.47
CA GLY A 107 -3.15 7.42 11.86
C GLY A 107 -1.98 8.23 12.44
N PRO A 108 -2.05 8.67 13.70
CA PRO A 108 -0.96 9.37 14.37
C PRO A 108 0.23 8.44 14.65
N LEU A 109 1.44 8.99 14.85
CA LEU A 109 2.61 8.25 15.41
C LEU A 109 2.95 6.94 14.66
N HIS A 110 3.11 7.02 13.33
CA HIS A 110 3.46 5.87 12.48
C HIS A 110 2.41 4.75 12.49
N THR A 111 1.15 5.09 12.80
CA THR A 111 0.04 4.14 12.75
C THR A 111 -0.76 4.28 11.47
N PHE A 112 -1.52 3.25 11.15
CA PHE A 112 -2.56 3.29 10.14
C PHE A 112 -3.68 2.33 10.52
N PHE A 113 -4.87 2.57 9.95
CA PHE A 113 -6.04 1.72 10.17
C PHE A 113 -6.47 1.10 8.86
N THR A 114 -6.94 -0.14 8.93
CA THR A 114 -7.45 -0.87 7.78
C THR A 114 -8.84 -1.40 8.06
N VAL A 115 -9.68 -1.38 7.04
CA VAL A 115 -11.02 -1.98 7.07
C VAL A 115 -11.16 -2.96 5.92
N SER A 116 -11.83 -4.07 6.19
CA SER A 116 -11.97 -5.17 5.24
C SER A 116 -13.40 -5.68 5.19
N MET A 117 -13.70 -6.42 4.13
CA MET A 117 -14.95 -7.17 3.99
C MET A 117 -15.08 -8.33 4.98
N ASP A 118 -14.08 -8.58 5.84
CA ASP A 118 -14.17 -9.54 6.95
C ASP A 118 -14.92 -8.98 8.18
N ASN A 119 -15.55 -7.81 8.03
CA ASN A 119 -16.25 -7.07 9.07
C ASN A 119 -15.36 -6.61 10.22
N LYS A 120 -14.04 -6.52 10.00
CA LYS A 120 -13.08 -6.03 11.00
C LYS A 120 -12.44 -4.73 10.56
N MET A 121 -12.12 -3.93 11.57
CA MET A 121 -11.15 -2.86 11.49
C MET A 121 -9.91 -3.28 12.29
N MET A 122 -8.71 -3.02 11.76
CA MET A 122 -7.45 -3.28 12.45
C MET A 122 -6.64 -1.99 12.56
N ALA A 123 -5.93 -1.84 13.67
CA ALA A 123 -4.97 -0.77 13.90
C ALA A 123 -3.56 -1.35 13.85
N TRP A 124 -2.67 -0.63 13.17
CA TRP A 124 -1.30 -1.07 12.92
C TRP A 124 -0.34 0.02 13.35
N GLN A 125 0.86 -0.38 13.75
CA GLN A 125 1.96 0.54 14.02
C GLN A 125 3.21 0.06 13.30
N VAL A 126 3.87 0.98 12.60
CA VAL A 126 5.20 0.74 12.04
C VAL A 126 6.24 1.11 13.09
N THR A 127 7.07 0.16 13.47
CA THR A 127 8.05 0.33 14.57
C THR A 127 9.51 0.29 14.11
N GLY A 128 9.79 -0.29 12.93
CA GLY A 128 11.13 -0.44 12.37
C GLY A 128 11.46 0.59 11.30
N LYS A 129 12.69 0.53 10.78
CA LYS A 129 13.14 1.32 9.63
C LYS A 129 12.91 0.55 8.35
N ALA A 130 12.28 1.16 7.36
CA ALA A 130 12.06 0.54 6.06
C ALA A 130 13.38 0.23 5.33
N ALA A 131 14.42 1.04 5.58
CA ALA A 131 15.77 0.84 5.03
C ALA A 131 16.42 -0.46 5.51
N ASP A 132 16.05 -0.98 6.68
CA ASP A 132 16.64 -2.21 7.25
C ASP A 132 16.03 -3.48 6.64
N ILE A 133 14.91 -3.36 5.92
CA ILE A 133 14.30 -4.48 5.19
C ILE A 133 15.03 -4.64 3.86
N PRO A 134 15.69 -5.80 3.62
CA PRO A 134 16.38 -6.04 2.37
C PRO A 134 15.44 -5.92 1.18
N VAL A 135 15.90 -5.27 0.12
CA VAL A 135 15.18 -5.26 -1.16
C VAL A 135 15.23 -6.68 -1.72
N SER A 136 14.07 -7.32 -1.90
CA SER A 136 14.00 -8.55 -2.68
C SER A 136 14.00 -8.20 -4.16
N ASN A 137 14.92 -8.79 -4.92
CA ASN A 137 14.94 -8.75 -6.39
C ASN A 137 13.70 -9.43 -6.98
#